data_AF-A0A1C6T2Y1-F1
#
_entry.id   AF-A0A1C6T2Y1-F1
#
_cell.length_a   1.000
_cell.length_b   1.000
_cell.length_c   1.000
_cell.angle_alpha   90.00
_cell.angle_beta   90.00
_cell.angle_gamma   90.00
#
_symmetry.space_group_name_H-M   'P 1'
#
loop_
_entity.id
_entity.type
_entity.pdbx_description
1 polymer ?
#
loop_
_entity_poly.entity_id
_entity_poly.type
_entity_poly.pdbx_seq_one_letter_code
_entity_poly.pdbx_strand_id
1 'polypeptide(L)'
;MTVRSSKPWMGALVLAAAATLLAACGGGSLGGAKADGNGSAGDTVKVGLLVAKSGVYASVGRDMENGFKLYLAEHGQKLGGKRVELVEVDEGESPQSGVAGATRELLGVG
;
A
#
# COMPACT_ATOMS: atom_id res chain seq x y z
N MET A 1 54.65 38.09 38.56
CA MET A 1 53.29 38.51 38.15
C MET A 1 52.30 37.66 38.92
N THR A 2 51.59 38.34 39.80
CA THR A 2 50.54 37.89 40.71
C THR A 2 49.28 37.46 39.96
N VAL A 3 48.41 36.81 40.74
CA VAL A 3 46.96 36.63 40.59
C VAL A 3 46.57 35.21 40.19
N ARG A 4 45.67 34.50 40.87
CA ARG A 4 45.01 34.58 42.20
C ARG A 4 43.82 33.66 42.03
N SER A 5 43.62 32.79 43.02
CA SER A 5 42.34 32.30 43.51
C SER A 5 41.43 31.59 42.50
N SER A 6 40.45 30.79 42.89
CA SER A 6 39.95 30.35 44.17
C SER A 6 39.07 29.16 43.80
N LYS A 7 39.27 28.01 44.43
CA LYS A 7 38.25 26.95 44.38
C LYS A 7 36.96 27.49 45.01
N PRO A 8 35.81 27.11 44.45
CA PRO A 8 34.85 26.36 45.26
C PRO A 8 34.30 25.19 44.41
N TRP A 9 34.28 23.95 44.89
CA TRP A 9 33.19 23.38 45.69
C TRP A 9 31.81 23.96 45.31
N MET A 10 30.91 23.09 44.86
CA MET A 10 29.44 23.24 44.72
C MET A 10 28.98 23.43 43.27
N GLY A 11 28.42 22.35 42.74
CA GLY A 11 27.75 22.30 41.43
C GLY A 11 27.23 20.89 41.13
N ALA A 12 26.70 20.22 42.15
CA ALA A 12 25.85 19.06 41.96
C ALA A 12 24.56 19.50 41.24
N LEU A 13 23.91 18.52 40.63
CA LEU A 13 22.65 18.60 39.89
C LEU A 13 22.74 19.34 38.56
N VAL A 14 22.70 18.58 37.46
CA VAL A 14 21.55 18.59 36.55
C VAL A 14 21.75 17.50 35.49
N LEU A 15 20.85 16.52 35.55
CA LEU A 15 20.35 15.69 34.44
C LEU A 15 21.27 14.63 33.79
N ALA A 16 20.94 13.39 34.13
CA ALA A 16 21.05 12.23 33.24
C ALA A 16 20.36 12.47 31.88
N ALA A 17 20.78 11.68 30.88
CA ALA A 17 20.26 11.55 29.52
C ALA A 17 20.76 12.59 28.49
N ALA A 18 21.94 12.33 27.90
CA ALA A 18 22.46 13.07 26.75
C ALA A 18 23.25 12.16 25.78
N ALA A 19 22.61 11.10 25.26
CA ALA A 19 23.15 10.29 24.17
C ALA A 19 22.11 9.88 23.10
N THR A 20 20.96 10.54 23.08
CA THR A 20 20.06 10.55 21.91
C THR A 20 19.65 12.01 21.72
N LEU A 21 19.40 12.42 20.48
CA LEU A 21 19.06 13.79 20.03
C LEU A 21 20.23 14.61 19.47
N LEU A 22 20.77 14.15 18.33
CA LEU A 22 21.25 15.04 17.26
C LEU A 22 20.42 14.75 16.00
N ALA A 23 19.33 15.48 15.83
CA ALA A 23 18.73 15.90 14.54
C ALA A 23 17.33 16.47 14.82
N ALA A 24 17.31 17.62 15.49
CA ALA A 24 16.18 18.53 15.50
C ALA A 24 16.25 19.45 14.26
N CYS A 25 15.10 20.01 13.90
CA CYS A 25 14.89 21.14 12.98
C CYS A 25 14.75 20.83 11.47
N GLY A 26 13.53 20.45 11.10
CA GLY A 26 12.96 20.60 9.76
C GLY A 26 11.43 20.62 9.77
N GLY A 27 10.81 21.57 10.50
CA GLY A 27 9.40 22.00 10.32
C GLY A 27 8.28 21.08 10.83
N GLY A 28 7.49 21.57 11.80
CA GLY A 28 6.25 20.93 12.31
C GLY A 28 5.15 20.78 11.23
N SER A 29 4.05 20.07 11.44
CA SER A 29 3.31 19.79 12.67
C SER A 29 2.43 18.53 12.54
N LEU A 30 2.14 17.93 13.68
CA LEU A 30 1.10 16.91 13.95
C LEU A 30 1.51 15.45 13.74
N GLY A 31 1.51 14.76 14.88
CA GLY A 31 1.65 13.32 14.98
C GLY A 31 0.59 12.59 14.18
N GLY A 32 1.04 11.47 13.64
CA GLY A 32 0.23 10.53 12.90
C GLY A 32 1.11 9.38 12.53
N ALA A 33 1.62 8.65 13.53
CA ALA A 33 1.91 7.24 13.31
C ALA A 33 0.58 6.65 12.84
N LYS A 34 0.38 6.56 11.53
CA LYS A 34 -0.71 5.79 10.96
C LYS A 34 -0.44 4.36 11.39
N ALA A 35 -1.10 3.98 12.48
CA ALA A 35 -1.48 2.60 12.67
C ALA A 35 -2.31 2.26 11.44
N ASP A 36 -1.67 1.63 10.45
CA ASP A 36 -2.37 0.97 9.36
C ASP A 36 -3.23 -0.10 10.02
N GLY A 37 -4.48 0.28 10.28
CA GLY A 37 -5.44 -0.49 11.05
C GLY A 37 -5.53 -1.90 10.49
N ASN A 38 -5.61 -2.87 11.41
CA ASN A 38 -6.11 -4.20 11.16
C ASN A 38 -7.32 -4.12 10.22
N GLY A 39 -7.11 -4.52 8.97
CA GLY A 39 -8.11 -4.42 7.92
C GLY A 39 -9.37 -5.16 8.35
N SER A 40 -10.47 -4.42 8.51
CA SER A 40 -11.77 -5.01 8.75
C SER A 40 -12.20 -5.80 7.50
N ALA A 41 -13.08 -6.78 7.64
CA ALA A 41 -13.55 -7.63 6.54
C ALA A 41 -14.20 -6.87 5.36
N GLY A 42 -14.34 -5.53 5.44
CA GLY A 42 -14.79 -4.65 4.35
C GLY A 42 -13.70 -3.86 3.61
N ASP A 43 -12.41 -4.08 3.92
CA ASP A 43 -11.29 -3.29 3.38
C ASP A 43 -10.65 -3.86 2.12
N THR A 44 -10.96 -5.12 1.77
CA THR A 44 -10.53 -5.75 0.52
C THR A 44 -11.76 -6.12 -0.32
N VAL A 45 -11.73 -5.80 -1.61
CA VAL A 45 -12.75 -6.20 -2.59
C VAL A 45 -12.12 -7.13 -3.62
N LYS A 46 -12.83 -8.22 -3.92
CA LYS A 46 -12.45 -9.16 -4.97
C LYS A 46 -13.02 -8.67 -6.30
N VAL A 47 -12.15 -8.51 -7.30
CA VAL A 47 -12.54 -8.02 -8.62
C VAL A 47 -12.19 -9.08 -9.65
N GLY A 48 -13.19 -9.59 -10.35
CA GLY A 48 -13.00 -10.48 -11.49
C GLY A 48 -12.78 -9.69 -12.77
N LEU A 49 -11.68 -9.94 -13.44
CA LEU A 49 -11.36 -9.42 -14.77
C LEU A 49 -11.44 -10.56 -15.79
N LEU A 50 -12.59 -10.64 -16.45
CA LEU A 50 -12.84 -11.55 -17.57
C LEU A 50 -12.55 -10.82 -18.87
N VAL A 51 -11.49 -11.22 -19.57
CA VAL A 51 -11.08 -10.61 -20.85
C VAL A 51 -10.52 -11.69 -21.78
N ALA A 52 -10.57 -11.46 -23.10
CA ALA A 52 -9.96 -12.36 -24.07
C ALA A 52 -8.42 -12.39 -23.94
N LYS A 53 -7.88 -13.43 -23.32
CA LYS A 53 -6.42 -13.64 -23.18
C LYS A 53 -5.87 -14.59 -24.23
N SER A 54 -6.74 -15.31 -24.92
CA SER A 54 -6.44 -16.17 -26.06
C SER A 54 -7.21 -15.76 -27.33
N GLY A 55 -6.86 -16.39 -28.45
CA GLY A 55 -7.56 -16.19 -29.70
C GLY A 55 -7.26 -14.89 -30.43
N VAL A 56 -8.10 -14.55 -31.42
CA VAL A 56 -7.88 -13.40 -32.31
C VAL A 56 -7.92 -12.04 -31.60
N TYR A 57 -8.52 -11.98 -30.41
CA TYR A 57 -8.65 -10.75 -29.61
C TYR A 57 -7.64 -10.66 -28.45
N ALA A 58 -6.68 -11.59 -28.36
CA ALA A 58 -5.71 -11.65 -27.26
C ALA A 58 -4.85 -10.39 -27.08
N SER A 59 -4.60 -9.62 -28.15
CA SER A 59 -3.91 -8.33 -28.02
C SER A 59 -4.77 -7.33 -27.24
N VAL A 60 -6.04 -7.20 -27.60
CA VAL A 60 -6.98 -6.28 -26.97
C VAL A 60 -7.20 -6.64 -25.49
N GLY A 61 -7.36 -7.93 -25.16
CA GLY A 61 -7.51 -8.33 -23.76
C GLY A 61 -6.24 -8.11 -22.94
N ARG A 62 -5.05 -8.30 -23.52
CA ARG A 62 -3.79 -7.93 -22.85
C ARG A 62 -3.69 -6.43 -22.58
N ASP A 63 -4.11 -5.60 -23.53
CA ASP A 63 -4.12 -4.14 -23.32
C ASP A 63 -5.10 -3.74 -22.21
N MET A 64 -6.28 -4.37 -22.14
CA MET A 64 -7.24 -4.17 -21.05
C MET A 64 -6.68 -4.61 -19.69
N GLU A 65 -6.06 -5.79 -19.62
CA GLU A 65 -5.40 -6.30 -18.42
C GLU A 65 -4.29 -5.36 -17.93
N ASN A 66 -3.43 -4.94 -18.84
CA ASN A 66 -2.32 -4.03 -18.54
C ASN A 66 -2.85 -2.67 -18.05
N GLY A 67 -3.89 -2.12 -18.68
CA GLY A 67 -4.50 -0.85 -18.26
C GLY A 67 -5.10 -0.94 -16.86
N PHE A 68 -5.80 -2.04 -16.55
CA PHE A 68 -6.36 -2.26 -15.21
C PHE A 68 -5.27 -2.39 -14.16
N LYS A 69 -4.21 -3.19 -14.44
CA LYS A 69 -3.06 -3.35 -13.56
C LYS A 69 -2.28 -2.05 -13.36
N LEU A 70 -2.12 -1.25 -14.42
CA LEU A 70 -1.48 0.06 -14.35
C LEU A 70 -2.23 0.98 -13.39
N TYR A 71 -3.56 1.08 -13.52
CA TYR A 71 -4.37 1.86 -12.59
C TYR A 71 -4.15 1.39 -11.14
N LEU A 72 -4.23 0.09 -10.87
CA LEU A 72 -4.00 -0.41 -9.51
C LEU A 72 -2.60 -0.08 -9.00
N ALA A 73 -1.57 -0.16 -9.86
CA ALA A 73 -0.21 0.20 -9.49
C ALA A 73 -0.08 1.68 -9.10
N GLU A 74 -0.68 2.59 -9.87
CA GLU A 74 -0.67 4.03 -9.61
C GLU A 74 -1.50 4.42 -8.37
N HIS A 75 -2.50 3.62 -8.03
CA HIS A 75 -3.42 3.88 -6.92
C HIS A 75 -3.18 3.00 -5.68
N GLY A 76 -1.98 2.44 -5.52
CA GLY A 76 -1.58 1.71 -4.31
C GLY A 76 -2.38 0.42 -4.07
N GLN A 77 -2.74 -0.27 -5.15
CA GLN A 77 -3.55 -1.49 -5.18
C GLN A 77 -4.97 -1.28 -4.63
N LYS A 78 -5.55 -0.09 -4.84
CA LYS A 78 -6.86 0.27 -4.30
C LYS A 78 -7.83 0.80 -5.35
N LEU A 79 -9.11 0.50 -5.14
CA LEU A 79 -10.26 1.09 -5.83
C LEU A 79 -11.22 1.65 -4.78
N GLY A 80 -11.58 2.93 -4.88
CA GLY A 80 -12.46 3.58 -3.90
C GLY A 80 -11.97 3.48 -2.45
N GLY A 81 -10.64 3.48 -2.24
CA GLY A 81 -10.01 3.33 -0.93
C GLY A 81 -9.90 1.89 -0.39
N LYS A 82 -10.49 0.91 -1.08
CA LYS A 82 -10.45 -0.51 -0.70
C LYS A 82 -9.33 -1.24 -1.45
N ARG A 83 -8.60 -2.14 -0.79
CA ARG A 83 -7.61 -3.00 -1.46
C ARG A 83 -8.31 -3.90 -2.46
N VAL A 84 -7.64 -4.21 -3.57
CA VAL A 84 -8.17 -5.08 -4.62
C VAL A 84 -7.48 -6.44 -4.57
N GLU A 85 -8.27 -7.50 -4.53
CA GLU A 85 -7.85 -8.86 -4.89
C GLU A 85 -8.33 -9.12 -6.32
N LEU A 86 -7.41 -9.06 -7.28
CA LEU A 86 -7.72 -9.25 -8.69
C LEU A 86 -7.72 -10.74 -9.05
N VAL A 87 -8.80 -11.21 -9.68
CA VAL A 87 -8.90 -12.54 -10.29
C VAL A 87 -8.99 -12.37 -11.78
N GLU A 88 -8.08 -12.98 -12.52
CA GLU A 88 -7.99 -12.84 -13.97
C GLU A 88 -8.46 -14.13 -14.63
N VAL A 89 -9.40 -14.03 -15.56
CA VAL A 89 -9.99 -15.17 -16.26
C VAL A 89 -9.96 -14.91 -17.77
N ASP A 90 -9.60 -15.93 -18.53
CA ASP A 90 -9.67 -15.88 -20.00
C ASP A 90 -11.11 -16.09 -20.47
N GLU A 91 -11.63 -15.14 -21.23
CA GLU A 91 -12.97 -15.21 -21.83
C GLU A 91 -13.06 -16.29 -22.93
N GLY A 92 -11.93 -16.64 -23.57
CA GLY A 92 -11.88 -17.52 -24.72
C GLY A 92 -12.51 -16.91 -25.98
N GLU A 93 -12.85 -17.75 -26.96
CA GLU A 93 -13.28 -17.30 -28.31
C GLU A 93 -14.78 -17.44 -28.58
N SER A 94 -15.59 -17.82 -27.59
CA SER A 94 -17.03 -18.07 -27.76
C SER A 94 -17.87 -17.48 -26.64
N PRO A 95 -19.17 -17.19 -26.89
CA PRO A 95 -20.08 -16.81 -25.82
C PRO A 95 -20.15 -17.84 -24.69
N GLN A 96 -20.07 -19.14 -25.02
CA GLN A 96 -20.12 -20.22 -24.05
C GLN A 96 -18.90 -20.24 -23.13
N SER A 97 -17.69 -20.00 -23.65
CA SER A 97 -16.48 -19.90 -22.84
C SER A 97 -16.54 -18.70 -21.89
N GLY A 98 -17.04 -17.54 -22.37
CA GLY A 98 -17.22 -16.37 -21.52
C GLY A 98 -18.21 -16.61 -20.38
N VAL A 99 -19.36 -17.24 -20.65
CA VAL A 99 -20.33 -17.63 -19.61
C VAL A 99 -19.71 -18.62 -18.62
N ALA A 100 -18.97 -19.63 -19.11
CA ALA A 100 -18.31 -20.61 -18.26
C ALA A 100 -17.27 -19.96 -17.34
N GLY A 101 -16.42 -19.07 -17.86
CA GLY A 101 -15.42 -18.34 -17.06
C GLY A 101 -16.09 -17.46 -15.99
N ALA A 102 -17.13 -16.70 -16.36
CA ALA A 102 -17.87 -15.89 -15.40
C ALA A 102 -18.52 -16.73 -14.29
N THR A 103 -19.22 -17.81 -14.65
CA THR A 103 -20.01 -18.60 -13.70
C THR A 103 -19.13 -19.50 -12.84
N ARG A 104 -18.22 -20.26 -13.44
CA ARG A 104 -17.41 -21.26 -12.74
C ARG A 104 -16.20 -20.66 -12.03
N GLU A 105 -15.52 -19.70 -12.65
CA GLU A 105 -14.23 -19.20 -12.14
C GLU A 105 -14.40 -17.94 -11.28
N LEU A 106 -15.31 -17.04 -11.64
CA LEU A 106 -15.54 -15.81 -10.87
C LEU A 106 -16.63 -15.98 -9.80
N LEU A 107 -17.77 -16.54 -10.15
CA LEU A 107 -18.93 -16.64 -9.25
C LEU A 107 -18.97 -17.96 -8.45
N GLY A 108 -18.24 -19.00 -8.88
CA GLY A 108 -18.29 -20.32 -8.24
C GLY A 108 -19.66 -21.01 -8.36
N VAL A 109 -20.47 -20.61 -9.33
CA VAL A 109 -21.79 -21.18 -9.62
C VAL A 109 -21.63 -22.05 -10.86
N GLY A 110 -21.80 -23.38 -10.76
CA GLY A 110 -21.49 -24.27 -11.87
C GLY A 110 -22.20 -25.61 -11.83
#